data_AF-A0A7W5AZP5-F1
#
_entry.id   AF-A0A7W5AZP5-F1
#
_cell.length_a   1.000
_cell.length_b   1.000
_cell.length_c   1.000
_cell.angle_alpha   90.00
_cell.angle_beta   90.00
_cell.angle_gamma   90.00
#
_symmetry.space_group_name_H-M   'P 1'
#
loop_
_entity.id
_entity.type
_entity.pdbx_description
1 polymer ?
#
loop_
_entity_poly.entity_id
_entity_poly.type
_entity_poly.pdbx_seq_one_letter_code
_entity_poly.pdbx_strand_id
1 'polypeptide(L)'
;MKMPFIPRHGKLEEGPSFLKRIGNADFKGGWNLSISLRGGCLVYQAFRDGAYVTLLYNNGTERKLTFNKGGKVFITFGGKVSYTKPVKKEDL
;
A
#
# COMPACT_ATOMS: atom_id res chain seq x y z
N MET A 1 -24.47 -27.97 16.95
CA MET A 1 -25.21 -27.57 15.74
C MET A 1 -24.76 -26.16 15.38
N LYS A 2 -23.99 -25.96 14.29
CA LYS A 2 -23.35 -24.68 13.95
C LYS A 2 -23.98 -24.17 12.65
N MET A 3 -24.62 -22.99 12.69
CA MET A 3 -25.25 -22.39 11.50
C MET A 3 -24.18 -21.81 10.55
N PRO A 4 -24.41 -21.80 9.24
CA PRO A 4 -23.46 -21.26 8.28
C PRO A 4 -23.50 -19.72 8.26
N PHE A 5 -22.32 -19.12 8.18
CA PHE A 5 -22.16 -17.69 7.97
C PHE A 5 -22.52 -17.35 6.51
N ILE A 6 -23.45 -16.41 6.33
CA ILE A 6 -23.85 -15.90 5.01
C ILE A 6 -23.27 -14.47 4.86
N PRO A 7 -22.25 -14.25 4.02
CA PRO A 7 -21.68 -12.92 3.83
C PRO A 7 -22.64 -12.08 2.97
N ARG A 8 -23.15 -10.99 3.53
CA ARG A 8 -23.86 -9.94 2.79
C ARG A 8 -22.88 -8.81 2.47
N HIS A 9 -22.70 -8.56 1.17
CA HIS A 9 -22.01 -7.41 0.54
C HIS A 9 -20.47 -7.33 0.67
N GLY A 10 -19.79 -7.51 -0.47
CA GLY A 10 -18.43 -7.03 -0.72
C GLY A 10 -17.30 -7.94 -0.23
N LYS A 11 -16.98 -8.96 -1.03
CA LYS A 11 -15.92 -9.95 -0.77
C LYS A 11 -14.53 -9.28 -0.73
N LEU A 12 -14.03 -8.94 0.45
CA LEU A 12 -12.59 -8.82 0.67
C LEU A 12 -12.09 -10.23 0.97
N GLU A 13 -11.58 -10.92 -0.05
CA GLU A 13 -11.07 -12.28 0.11
C GLU A 13 -9.95 -12.34 1.15
N GLU A 14 -10.15 -13.18 2.16
CA GLU A 14 -9.22 -13.51 3.23
C GLU A 14 -8.08 -14.39 2.69
N GLY A 15 -7.27 -13.83 1.80
CA GLY A 15 -5.96 -14.41 1.51
C GLY A 15 -5.04 -14.30 2.73
N PRO A 16 -4.14 -15.26 2.98
CA PRO A 16 -3.20 -15.20 4.10
C PRO A 16 -2.47 -13.86 4.12
N SER A 17 -2.35 -13.25 5.30
CA SER A 17 -1.80 -11.89 5.49
C SER A 17 -0.41 -11.71 4.87
N PHE A 18 0.35 -12.80 4.69
CA PHE A 18 1.64 -12.84 3.99
C PHE A 18 1.53 -12.56 2.48
N LEU A 19 0.49 -13.07 1.80
CA LEU A 19 0.29 -12.88 0.35
C LEU A 19 -0.05 -11.42 -0.01
N LYS A 20 -0.61 -10.67 0.95
CA LYS A 20 -0.88 -9.23 0.83
C LYS A 20 0.28 -8.35 1.32
N ARG A 21 1.42 -8.95 1.71
CA ARG A 21 2.65 -8.18 1.98
C ARG A 21 3.26 -7.74 0.66
N ILE A 22 3.99 -6.64 0.73
CA ILE A 22 4.66 -6.06 -0.42
C ILE A 22 6.00 -6.74 -0.58
N GLY A 23 6.22 -7.33 -1.75
CA GLY A 23 7.51 -7.86 -2.16
C GLY A 23 8.40 -6.74 -2.72
N ASN A 24 7.81 -5.78 -3.44
CA ASN A 24 8.52 -4.62 -3.99
C ASN A 24 7.61 -3.40 -4.12
N ALA A 25 8.19 -2.19 -4.04
CA ALA A 25 7.51 -0.93 -4.28
C ALA A 25 8.37 -0.01 -5.17
N ASP A 26 7.84 0.36 -6.33
CA ASP A 26 8.50 1.27 -7.28
C ASP A 26 7.91 2.69 -7.16
N PHE A 27 8.73 3.64 -6.70
CA PHE A 27 8.34 5.02 -6.44
C PHE A 27 8.76 5.93 -7.59
N LYS A 28 7.79 6.56 -8.25
CA LYS A 28 8.02 7.45 -9.40
C LYS A 28 7.27 8.76 -9.27
N GLY A 29 7.69 9.75 -10.05
CA GLY A 29 6.99 11.02 -10.11
C GLY A 29 7.28 11.98 -8.95
N GLY A 30 8.34 11.75 -8.17
CA GLY A 30 8.89 12.73 -7.23
C GLY A 30 8.55 12.48 -5.75
N TRP A 31 9.47 11.82 -5.05
CA TRP A 31 9.36 11.46 -3.64
C TRP A 31 10.57 11.91 -2.82
N ASN A 32 10.32 12.35 -1.60
CA ASN A 32 11.34 12.53 -0.57
C ASN A 32 11.30 11.33 0.38
N LEU A 33 12.45 10.72 0.64
CA LEU A 33 12.59 9.62 1.59
C LEU A 33 13.10 10.14 2.93
N SER A 34 12.48 9.67 4.01
CA SER A 34 12.94 9.87 5.38
C SER A 34 12.75 8.60 6.20
N ILE A 35 13.51 8.45 7.28
CA ILE A 35 13.43 7.30 8.19
C ILE A 35 12.77 7.77 9.49
N SER A 36 11.70 7.11 9.90
CA SER A 36 11.11 7.29 11.23
C SER A 36 11.61 6.20 12.17
N LEU A 37 12.64 6.53 12.95
CA LEU A 37 13.24 5.61 13.93
C LEU A 37 12.24 5.21 15.03
N ARG A 38 11.35 6.13 15.41
CA ARG A 38 10.34 5.88 16.46
C ARG A 38 9.26 4.88 16.02
N GLY A 39 9.01 4.75 14.71
CA GLY A 39 8.03 3.83 14.13
C GLY A 39 8.63 2.66 13.36
N GLY A 40 9.96 2.59 13.24
CA GLY A 40 10.65 1.56 12.46
C GLY A 40 10.16 1.49 11.01
N CYS A 41 10.03 2.65 10.34
CA CYS A 41 9.52 2.69 8.98
C CYS A 41 10.24 3.72 8.08
N LEU A 42 10.27 3.40 6.80
CA LEU A 42 10.58 4.34 5.73
C LEU A 42 9.33 5.16 5.42
N VAL A 43 9.49 6.47 5.31
CA VAL A 43 8.42 7.41 4.96
C VAL A 43 8.79 8.07 3.64
N TYR A 44 7.99 7.78 2.62
CA TYR A 44 8.05 8.44 1.32
C TYR A 44 6.98 9.53 1.28
N GLN A 45 7.37 10.77 1.04
CA GLN A 45 6.45 11.89 0.90
C GLN A 45 6.52 12.48 -0.51
N ALA A 46 5.38 12.58 -1.18
CA ALA A 46 5.27 13.21 -2.49
C ALA A 46 5.62 14.70 -2.40
N PHE A 47 6.59 15.16 -3.18
CA PHE A 47 6.95 16.59 -3.20
C PHE A 47 6.27 17.37 -4.33
N ARG A 48 5.61 16.67 -5.26
CA ARG A 48 4.77 17.24 -6.33
C ARG A 48 3.53 16.38 -6.58
N ASP A 49 2.55 16.95 -7.27
CA ASP A 49 1.34 16.26 -7.68
C ASP A 49 1.63 15.19 -8.74
N GLY A 50 0.81 14.15 -8.77
CA GLY A 50 0.96 13.03 -9.70
C GLY A 50 2.10 12.07 -9.35
N ALA A 51 2.71 12.20 -8.17
CA ALA A 51 3.63 11.19 -7.66
C ALA A 51 2.88 9.87 -7.47
N TYR A 52 3.48 8.75 -7.89
CA TYR A 52 2.84 7.45 -7.77
C TYR A 52 3.81 6.39 -7.27
N VAL A 53 3.23 5.35 -6.69
CA VAL A 53 3.93 4.12 -6.32
C VAL A 53 3.20 2.94 -6.93
N THR A 54 3.95 2.01 -7.51
CA THR A 54 3.45 0.69 -7.90
C THR A 54 3.84 -0.31 -6.83
N LEU A 55 2.85 -0.99 -6.27
CA LEU A 55 3.00 -1.98 -5.21
C LEU A 55 2.90 -3.37 -5.83
N LEU A 56 3.97 -4.15 -5.76
CA LEU A 56 3.99 -5.56 -6.13
C LEU A 56 3.80 -6.41 -4.87
N TYR A 57 2.68 -7.10 -4.79
CA TYR A 57 2.36 -7.99 -3.67
C TYR A 57 2.97 -9.38 -3.89
N ASN A 58 3.20 -10.11 -2.79
CA ASN A 58 3.81 -11.45 -2.84
C ASN A 58 2.97 -12.50 -3.59
N ASN A 59 1.69 -12.23 -3.82
CA ASN A 59 0.81 -13.05 -4.66
C ASN A 59 0.92 -12.72 -6.17
N GLY A 60 1.85 -11.85 -6.57
CA GLY A 60 2.05 -11.43 -7.96
C GLY A 60 1.07 -10.37 -8.46
N THR A 61 0.14 -9.90 -7.64
CA THR A 61 -0.76 -8.80 -8.03
C THR A 61 -0.05 -7.45 -7.90
N GLU A 62 -0.41 -6.53 -8.78
CA GLU A 62 0.12 -5.17 -8.79
C GLU A 62 -0.97 -4.13 -8.56
N ARG A 63 -0.63 -3.07 -7.83
CA ARG A 63 -1.50 -1.92 -7.62
C ARG A 63 -0.74 -0.63 -7.71
N LYS A 64 -1.21 0.29 -8.54
CA LYS A 64 -0.69 1.64 -8.64
C LYS A 64 -1.52 2.61 -7.81
N LEU A 65 -0.83 3.41 -6.99
CA LEU A 65 -1.41 4.44 -6.15
C LEU A 65 -0.84 5.80 -6.55
N THR A 66 -1.70 6.75 -6.89
CA THR A 66 -1.30 8.12 -7.27
C THR A 66 -1.66 9.11 -6.17
N PHE A 67 -0.79 10.09 -5.92
CA PHE A 67 -0.88 11.04 -4.83
C PHE A 67 -0.68 12.48 -5.31
N ASN A 68 -1.32 13.41 -4.60
CA ASN A 68 -0.96 14.81 -4.65
C ASN A 68 0.26 15.09 -3.78
N LYS A 69 0.85 16.27 -3.94
CA LYS A 69 1.90 16.80 -3.08
C LYS A 69 1.50 16.68 -1.61
N GLY A 70 2.42 16.18 -0.79
CA GLY A 70 2.21 15.92 0.63
C GLY A 70 1.65 14.53 0.96
N GLY A 71 1.20 13.76 -0.04
CA GLY A 71 0.82 12.35 0.15
C GLY A 71 1.99 11.52 0.69
N LYS A 72 1.70 10.56 1.57
CA LYS A 72 2.72 9.75 2.25
C LYS A 72 2.46 8.27 2.09
N VAL A 73 3.54 7.52 1.91
CA VAL A 73 3.59 6.06 1.96
C VAL A 73 4.58 5.66 3.05
N PHE A 74 4.14 4.75 3.92
CA PHE A 74 4.90 4.24 5.05
C PHE A 74 5.18 2.76 4.80
N ILE A 75 6.45 2.37 4.85
CA ILE A 75 6.88 0.98 4.71
C ILE A 75 7.61 0.58 5.98
N THR A 76 7.03 -0.35 6.74
CA THR A 76 7.71 -0.89 7.92
C THR A 76 8.77 -1.91 7.51
N PHE A 77 9.78 -2.14 8.36
CA PHE A 77 10.80 -3.16 8.12
C PHE A 77 10.24 -4.60 7.95
N GLY A 78 8.99 -4.84 8.37
CA GLY A 78 8.28 -6.11 8.16
C GLY A 78 7.51 -6.23 6.83
N GLY A 79 7.67 -5.27 5.92
CA GLY A 79 7.01 -5.26 4.60
C GLY A 79 5.53 -4.89 4.64
N LYS A 80 5.05 -4.30 5.75
CA LYS A 80 3.70 -3.75 5.85
C LYS A 80 3.71 -2.33 5.29
N VAL A 81 2.75 -2.05 4.42
CA VAL A 81 2.59 -0.73 3.83
C VAL A 81 1.27 -0.09 4.24
N SER A 82 1.36 1.17 4.63
CA SER A 82 0.21 2.05 4.83
C SER A 82 0.45 3.37 4.10
N TYR A 83 -0.61 4.11 3.84
CA TYR A 83 -0.52 5.35 3.06
C TYR A 83 -1.66 6.29 3.39
N THR A 84 -1.43 7.59 3.19
CA THR A 84 -2.50 8.60 3.21
C THR A 84 -3.45 8.38 2.03
N LYS A 85 -4.63 8.99 2.02
CA LYS A 85 -5.60 8.79 0.93
C LYS A 85 -4.98 9.14 -0.45
N PRO A 86 -4.87 8.18 -1.38
CA PRO A 86 -4.45 8.47 -2.74
C PRO A 86 -5.59 9.10 -3.53
N VAL A 87 -5.24 9.85 -4.58
CA VAL A 87 -6.21 10.44 -5.51
C VAL A 87 -6.69 9.43 -6.56
N LYS A 88 -5.86 8.42 -6.87
CA LYS A 88 -6.22 7.34 -7.79
C LYS A 88 -5.65 6.01 -7.32
N LYS A 89 -6.42 4.94 -7.50
CA LYS A 89 -6.01 3.55 -7.29
C LYS A 89 -6.33 2.75 -8.55
N GLU A 90 -5.36 2.02 -9.06
CA GLU A 90 -5.47 1.21 -10.27
C GLU A 90 -4.91 -0.19 -9.96
N ASP A 91 -5.68 -1.23 -10.20
CA ASP A 91 -5.16 -2.60 -10.24
C ASP A 91 -4.57 -2.84 -11.63
N LEU A 92 -3.38 -3.43 -11.70
CA LEU A 92 -2.62 -3.67 -12.94
C LEU A 92 -2.64 -5.16 -13.31
#